data_AF-A0A060BTW2-F1
#
_entry.id   AF-A0A060BTW2-F1
#
_cell.length_a   1.000
_cell.length_b   1.000
_cell.length_c   1.000
_cell.angle_alpha   90.00
_cell.angle_beta   90.00
_cell.angle_gamma   90.00
#
_symmetry.space_group_name_H-M   'P 1'
#
loop_
_entity.id
_entity.type
_entity.pdbx_description
1 polymer ?
#
loop_
_entity_poly.entity_id
_entity_poly.type
_entity_poly.pdbx_seq_one_letter_code
_entity_poly.pdbx_strand_id
1 'polypeptide(L)'
;AFYSERDRALERAAVSAAEKADTILFFGGLTDYEESEGFDREHLRMGENQTELLKSLIATGKKVVLILFAGAPVELPFLHGLSALLDMYLPGMYGGEATAALLYGEANPSGKLAESWPMRAEDACCRADYDRGPISKYYESIYVGYRFYDK
;
A
#
# COMPACT_ATOMS: atom_id res chain seq x y z
N ALA A 1 -10.40 -15.88 6.64
CA ALA A 1 -9.41 -15.12 5.85
C ALA A 1 -9.16 -13.81 6.58
N PHE A 2 -7.92 -13.34 6.65
CA PHE A 2 -7.55 -12.10 7.37
C PHE A 2 -8.14 -10.81 6.73
N TYR A 3 -8.87 -10.95 5.62
CA TYR A 3 -9.59 -9.86 4.97
C TYR A 3 -11.03 -9.79 5.45
N SER A 4 -11.50 -8.58 5.79
CA SER A 4 -12.92 -8.33 5.86
C SER A 4 -13.53 -8.52 4.47
N GLU A 5 -14.63 -9.26 4.42
CA GLU A 5 -15.37 -9.47 3.18
C GLU A 5 -15.85 -8.14 2.60
N ARG A 6 -16.08 -8.13 1.29
CA ARG A 6 -16.63 -6.98 0.59
C ARG A 6 -18.03 -6.67 1.10
N ASP A 7 -18.21 -5.51 1.72
CA ASP A 7 -19.52 -5.01 2.05
C ASP A 7 -20.06 -4.13 0.91
N ARG A 8 -20.96 -4.70 0.11
CA ARG A 8 -21.57 -4.00 -1.03
C ARG A 8 -22.40 -2.79 -0.63
N ALA A 9 -22.96 -2.75 0.58
CA ALA A 9 -23.72 -1.61 1.06
C ALA A 9 -22.77 -0.44 1.38
N LEU A 10 -21.67 -0.71 2.09
CA LEU A 10 -20.64 0.30 2.37
C LEU A 10 -19.93 0.77 1.11
N GLU A 11 -19.63 -0.12 0.16
CA GLU A 11 -19.05 0.26 -1.13
C GLU A 11 -19.94 1.29 -1.86
N ARG A 12 -21.25 1.00 -1.99
CA ARG A 12 -22.20 1.92 -2.62
C ARG A 12 -22.33 3.23 -1.86
N ALA A 13 -22.34 3.19 -0.54
CA ALA A 13 -22.43 4.39 0.29
C ALA A 13 -21.20 5.30 0.08
N ALA A 14 -20.00 4.71 0.02
CA ALA A 14 -18.75 5.44 -0.24
C ALA A 14 -18.74 6.07 -1.64
N VAL A 15 -19.15 5.33 -2.68
CA VAL A 15 -19.24 5.86 -4.05
C VAL A 15 -20.27 6.99 -4.14
N SER A 16 -21.44 6.84 -3.51
CA SER A 16 -22.46 7.90 -3.49
C SER A 16 -21.99 9.16 -2.75
N ALA A 17 -21.27 9.01 -1.63
CA ALA A 17 -20.68 10.15 -0.93
C ALA A 17 -19.64 10.88 -1.79
N ALA A 18 -18.85 10.13 -2.57
CA ALA A 18 -17.82 10.67 -3.46
C ALA A 18 -18.38 11.51 -4.63
N GLU A 19 -19.63 11.31 -5.06
CA GLU A 19 -20.25 12.08 -6.15
C GLU A 19 -20.24 13.59 -5.86
N LYS A 20 -20.42 13.97 -4.58
CA LYS A 20 -20.49 15.36 -4.12
C LYS A 20 -19.14 15.97 -3.74
N ALA A 21 -18.08 15.17 -3.74
CA ALA A 21 -16.74 15.64 -3.37
C ALA A 21 -15.93 16.04 -4.61
N ASP A 22 -15.03 17.02 -4.44
CA ASP A 22 -14.04 17.39 -5.46
C ASP A 22 -12.80 16.49 -5.39
N THR A 23 -12.44 16.05 -4.19
CA THR A 23 -11.29 15.19 -3.91
C THR A 23 -11.69 14.11 -2.91
N ILE A 24 -11.23 12.89 -3.16
CA ILE A 24 -11.46 11.71 -2.33
C ILE A 24 -10.14 11.38 -1.66
N LEU A 25 -10.12 11.41 -0.32
CA LEU A 25 -9.01 10.93 0.49
C LEU A 25 -9.33 9.49 0.91
N PHE A 26 -8.63 8.52 0.33
CA PHE A 26 -8.79 7.11 0.68
C PHE A 26 -7.69 6.70 1.64
N PHE A 27 -8.08 6.30 2.86
CA PHE A 27 -7.17 5.81 3.89
C PHE A 27 -7.20 4.28 3.85
N GLY A 28 -6.07 3.65 3.54
CA GLY A 28 -6.01 2.20 3.44
C GLY A 28 -4.59 1.68 3.34
N GLY A 29 -4.48 0.36 3.30
CA GLY A 29 -3.20 -0.33 3.31
C GLY A 29 -3.33 -1.69 3.98
N LEU A 30 -2.32 -2.03 4.78
CA LEU A 30 -2.24 -3.30 5.48
C LEU A 30 -2.71 -3.17 6.93
N THR A 31 -3.18 -4.27 7.47
CA THR A 31 -3.67 -4.39 8.85
C THR A 31 -2.65 -5.07 9.75
N ASP A 32 -2.82 -4.95 11.06
CA ASP A 32 -2.00 -5.64 12.07
C ASP A 32 -2.03 -7.18 11.93
N TYR A 33 -3.01 -7.72 11.20
CA TYR A 33 -3.12 -9.14 10.87
C TYR A 33 -2.34 -9.54 9.61
N GLU A 34 -1.99 -8.58 8.77
CA GLU A 34 -1.17 -8.79 7.58
C GLU A 34 0.30 -8.56 7.88
N GLU A 35 0.62 -7.67 8.83
CA GLU A 35 1.99 -7.34 9.22
C GLU A 35 2.16 -7.54 10.73
N SER A 36 2.54 -8.75 11.12
CA SER A 36 2.74 -9.10 12.53
C SER A 36 3.97 -9.97 12.74
N GLU A 37 4.41 -10.04 14.00
CA GLU A 37 5.50 -10.91 14.39
C GLU A 37 5.08 -12.38 14.33
N GLY A 38 6.00 -13.22 13.85
CA GLY A 38 5.84 -14.69 13.88
C GLY A 38 5.34 -15.30 12.58
N PHE A 39 5.09 -14.51 11.54
CA PHE A 39 4.87 -14.99 10.18
C PHE A 39 5.28 -13.94 9.16
N ASP A 40 5.50 -14.39 7.93
CA ASP A 40 5.76 -13.54 6.78
C ASP A 40 4.51 -13.43 5.89
N ARG A 41 4.39 -12.33 5.14
CA ARG A 41 3.32 -12.22 4.15
C ARG A 41 3.56 -13.15 2.97
N GLU A 42 2.50 -13.85 2.53
CA GLU A 42 2.55 -14.71 1.34
C GLU A 42 2.52 -13.91 0.02
N HIS A 43 2.10 -12.65 0.07
CA HIS A 43 1.99 -11.77 -1.09
C HIS A 43 2.17 -10.29 -0.72
N LEU A 44 2.30 -9.44 -1.74
CA LEU A 44 2.40 -7.99 -1.56
C LEU A 44 1.08 -7.23 -1.83
N ARG A 45 -0.01 -7.92 -2.17
CA ARG A 45 -1.31 -7.28 -2.44
C ARG A 45 -1.93 -6.71 -1.18
N MET A 46 -2.62 -5.57 -1.31
CA MET A 46 -3.61 -5.10 -0.34
C MET A 46 -4.86 -5.99 -0.34
N GLY A 47 -5.66 -5.91 0.73
CA GLY A 47 -6.96 -6.57 0.80
C GLY A 47 -7.86 -6.26 -0.41
N GLU A 48 -8.55 -7.31 -0.90
CA GLU A 48 -9.40 -7.22 -2.09
C GLU A 48 -10.55 -6.23 -1.90
N ASN A 49 -11.13 -6.18 -0.70
CA ASN A 49 -12.19 -5.24 -0.34
C ASN A 49 -11.78 -3.77 -0.53
N GLN A 50 -10.60 -3.39 -0.04
CA GLN A 50 -10.07 -2.04 -0.19
C GLN A 50 -9.69 -1.76 -1.65
N THR A 51 -9.04 -2.72 -2.31
CA THR A 51 -8.59 -2.62 -3.70
C THR A 51 -9.78 -2.38 -4.65
N GLU A 52 -10.86 -3.11 -4.46
CA GLU A 52 -12.04 -3.03 -5.33
C GLU A 52 -12.86 -1.76 -5.08
N LEU A 53 -12.96 -1.32 -3.82
CA LEU A 53 -13.55 -0.01 -3.51
C LEU A 53 -12.73 1.12 -4.13
N LEU A 54 -11.40 1.08 -4.00
CA LEU A 54 -10.52 2.10 -4.55
C LEU A 54 -10.63 2.18 -6.09
N LYS A 55 -10.66 1.03 -6.78
CA LYS A 55 -10.94 0.99 -8.24
C LYS A 55 -12.30 1.60 -8.58
N SER A 56 -13.33 1.32 -7.79
CA SER A 56 -14.67 1.88 -8.00
C SER A 56 -14.69 3.40 -7.83
N LEU A 57 -13.95 3.93 -6.85
CA LEU A 57 -13.79 5.37 -6.64
C LEU A 57 -13.00 6.02 -7.77
N ILE A 58 -11.91 5.40 -8.23
CA ILE A 58 -11.14 5.86 -9.39
C ILE A 58 -12.02 5.92 -10.64
N ALA A 59 -12.88 4.92 -10.86
CA ALA A 59 -13.78 4.86 -12.02
C ALA A 59 -14.82 5.99 -12.07
N THR A 60 -15.04 6.71 -10.96
CA THR A 60 -15.91 7.91 -10.95
C THR A 60 -15.30 9.11 -11.69
N GLY A 61 -14.00 9.07 -12.01
CA GLY A 61 -13.26 10.17 -12.64
C GLY A 61 -12.94 11.32 -11.68
N LYS A 62 -13.21 11.17 -10.38
CA LYS A 62 -12.85 12.14 -9.34
C LYS A 62 -11.35 12.07 -9.02
N LYS A 63 -10.84 13.13 -8.38
CA LYS A 63 -9.46 13.13 -7.86
C LYS A 63 -9.38 12.19 -6.66
N VAL A 64 -8.66 11.09 -6.80
CA VAL A 64 -8.45 10.12 -5.72
C VAL A 64 -7.02 10.22 -5.21
N VAL A 65 -6.87 10.47 -3.91
CA VAL A 65 -5.58 10.44 -3.22
C VAL A 65 -5.58 9.24 -2.29
N LEU A 66 -4.60 8.35 -2.44
CA LEU A 66 -4.37 7.25 -1.51
C LEU A 66 -3.44 7.72 -0.39
N ILE A 67 -3.91 7.64 0.86
CA ILE A 67 -3.08 7.74 2.05
C ILE A 67 -2.80 6.30 2.48
N LEU A 68 -1.60 5.84 2.18
CA LEU A 68 -1.16 4.46 2.36
C LEU A 68 -0.56 4.26 3.75
N PHE A 69 -1.05 3.25 4.46
CA PHE A 69 -0.48 2.76 5.71
C PHE A 69 -0.03 1.31 5.52
N ALA A 70 1.27 1.11 5.35
CA ALA A 70 1.88 -0.20 5.17
C ALA A 70 3.31 -0.19 5.72
N GLY A 71 3.71 -1.22 6.46
CA GLY A 71 5.06 -1.34 7.00
C GLY A 71 6.11 -1.73 5.96
N ALA A 72 5.69 -2.29 4.83
CA ALA A 72 6.54 -2.78 3.75
C ALA A 72 5.85 -2.62 2.37
N PRO A 73 6.56 -2.83 1.24
CA PRO A 73 6.02 -2.56 -0.09
C PRO A 73 4.74 -3.33 -0.38
N VAL A 74 3.78 -2.66 -1.04
CA VAL A 74 2.54 -3.27 -1.53
C VAL A 74 2.39 -3.13 -3.04
N GLU A 75 1.77 -4.12 -3.67
CA GLU A 75 1.39 -4.08 -5.07
C GLU A 75 0.25 -3.07 -5.28
N LEU A 76 0.46 -2.11 -6.17
CA LEU A 76 -0.47 -1.02 -6.47
C LEU A 76 -0.89 -1.04 -7.95
N PRO A 77 -1.65 -2.07 -8.42
CA PRO A 77 -2.02 -2.19 -9.83
C PRO A 77 -2.90 -1.03 -10.34
N PHE A 78 -3.50 -0.26 -9.43
CA PHE A 78 -4.33 0.91 -9.70
C PHE A 78 -3.57 2.23 -9.62
N LEU A 79 -2.24 2.22 -9.42
CA LEU A 79 -1.42 3.42 -9.19
C LEU A 79 -1.65 4.53 -10.22
N HIS A 80 -1.73 4.18 -11.50
CA HIS A 80 -1.94 5.14 -12.59
C HIS A 80 -3.31 5.83 -12.59
N GLY A 81 -4.29 5.28 -11.86
CA GLY A 81 -5.60 5.91 -11.68
C GLY A 81 -5.67 6.89 -10.52
N LEU A 82 -4.66 6.91 -9.65
CA LEU A 82 -4.59 7.84 -8.52
C LEU A 82 -4.10 9.21 -8.97
N SER A 83 -4.65 10.27 -8.39
CA SER A 83 -4.14 11.64 -8.54
C SER A 83 -2.91 11.89 -7.69
N ALA A 84 -2.81 11.23 -6.53
CA ALA A 84 -1.63 11.24 -5.68
C ALA A 84 -1.61 10.01 -4.76
N LEU A 85 -0.43 9.67 -4.27
CA LEU A 85 -0.19 8.67 -3.23
C LEU A 85 0.70 9.32 -2.16
N LEU A 86 0.26 9.24 -0.90
CA LEU A 86 1.01 9.63 0.28
C LEU A 86 1.27 8.38 1.12
N ASP A 87 2.50 7.93 1.17
CA ASP A 87 2.92 6.82 2.03
C ASP A 87 3.26 7.33 3.43
N MET A 88 2.50 6.88 4.42
CA MET A 88 2.64 7.25 5.83
C MET A 88 3.33 6.15 6.65
N TYR A 89 3.65 4.99 6.06
CA TYR A 89 4.13 3.81 6.77
C TYR A 89 3.24 3.48 7.99
N LEU A 90 3.86 3.24 9.15
CA LEU A 90 3.23 3.10 10.46
C LEU A 90 3.57 4.35 11.30
N PRO A 91 2.77 5.43 11.22
CA PRO A 91 3.17 6.76 11.68
C PRO A 91 3.07 6.98 13.20
N GLY A 92 2.73 5.94 13.96
CA GLY A 92 2.58 6.01 15.42
C GLY A 92 1.41 6.89 15.88
N MET A 93 1.43 7.26 17.16
CA MET A 93 0.27 7.87 17.84
C MET A 93 -0.12 9.27 17.32
N TYR A 94 0.81 10.01 16.70
CA TYR A 94 0.57 11.34 16.13
C TYR A 94 0.38 11.30 14.60
N GLY A 95 0.15 10.12 14.04
CA GLY A 95 0.06 9.93 12.60
C GLY A 95 -1.12 10.67 11.95
N GLY A 96 -2.21 10.86 12.68
CA GLY A 96 -3.37 11.63 12.21
C GLY A 96 -3.02 13.11 12.00
N GLU A 97 -2.42 13.74 13.01
CA GLU A 97 -1.97 15.14 12.95
C GLU A 97 -0.88 15.32 11.89
N ALA A 98 0.08 14.40 11.81
CA ALA A 98 1.13 14.44 10.79
C ALA A 98 0.55 14.33 9.37
N THR A 99 -0.41 13.42 9.14
CA THR A 99 -1.09 13.28 7.84
C THR A 99 -1.83 14.56 7.47
N ALA A 100 -2.56 15.16 8.41
CA ALA A 100 -3.26 16.42 8.17
C ALA A 100 -2.30 17.55 7.82
N ALA A 101 -1.22 17.74 8.58
CA ALA A 101 -0.21 18.77 8.31
C ALA A 101 0.40 18.65 6.90
N LEU A 102 0.64 17.42 6.42
CA LEU A 102 1.14 17.16 5.07
C LEU A 102 0.08 17.44 3.99
N LEU A 103 -1.16 16.99 4.18
CA LEU A 103 -2.24 17.19 3.20
C LEU A 103 -2.62 18.66 3.03
N TYR A 104 -2.54 19.45 4.10
CA TYR A 104 -2.85 20.89 4.08
C TYR A 104 -1.62 21.76 3.80
N GLY A 105 -0.43 21.17 3.64
CA GLY A 105 0.80 21.90 3.32
C GLY A 105 1.36 22.73 4.47
N GLU A 106 0.95 22.45 5.72
CA GLU A 106 1.59 22.97 6.93
C GLU A 106 3.02 22.42 7.07
N ALA A 107 3.25 21.22 6.54
CA ALA A 107 4.57 20.64 6.31
C ALA A 107 4.67 20.09 4.88
N ASN A 108 5.89 20.06 4.32
CA ASN A 108 6.15 19.49 3.00
C ASN A 108 6.66 18.04 3.12
N PRO A 109 6.10 17.07 2.38
CA PRO A 109 6.66 15.73 2.29
C PRO A 109 8.15 15.75 1.90
N SER A 110 9.00 15.22 2.78
CA SER A 110 10.47 15.20 2.59
C SER A 110 11.09 13.82 2.73
N GLY A 111 10.27 12.79 3.00
CA GLY A 111 10.71 11.40 3.06
C GLY A 111 11.29 10.90 1.73
N LYS A 112 12.18 9.92 1.84
CA LYS A 112 12.71 9.13 0.73
C LYS A 112 12.57 7.66 1.11
N LEU A 113 12.22 6.82 0.14
CA LEU A 113 12.11 5.38 0.37
C LEU A 113 13.44 4.84 0.89
N ALA A 114 13.38 4.09 1.99
CA ALA A 114 14.53 3.39 2.58
C ALA A 114 14.77 2.02 1.94
N GLU A 115 13.86 1.58 1.07
CA GLU A 115 13.85 0.29 0.40
C GLU A 115 13.42 0.44 -1.07
N SER A 116 13.70 -0.59 -1.87
CA SER A 116 13.16 -0.68 -3.22
C SER A 116 11.73 -1.17 -3.19
N TRP A 117 10.87 -0.55 -4.00
CA TRP A 117 9.46 -0.94 -4.11
C TRP A 117 9.25 -1.77 -5.39
N PRO A 118 9.26 -3.11 -5.32
CA PRO A 118 9.02 -3.94 -6.50
C PRO A 118 7.60 -3.73 -7.02
N MET A 119 7.44 -3.78 -8.34
CA MET A 119 6.11 -3.66 -8.96
C MET A 119 5.23 -4.89 -8.68
N ARG A 120 5.86 -6.06 -8.54
CA ARG A 120 5.23 -7.34 -8.22
C ARG A 120 6.08 -8.13 -7.24
N ALA A 121 5.47 -8.99 -6.44
CA ALA A 121 6.17 -9.93 -5.56
C ALA A 121 7.19 -10.79 -6.32
N GLU A 122 6.90 -11.11 -7.58
CA GLU A 122 7.82 -11.86 -8.44
C GLU A 122 9.12 -11.11 -8.79
N ASP A 123 9.11 -9.79 -8.69
CA ASP A 123 10.27 -8.94 -9.01
C ASP A 123 11.22 -8.78 -7.81
N ALA A 124 10.87 -9.33 -6.65
CA ALA A 124 11.72 -9.27 -5.45
C ALA A 124 13.02 -10.08 -5.64
N CYS A 125 14.16 -9.52 -5.23
CA CYS A 125 15.47 -10.18 -5.40
C CYS A 125 15.57 -11.54 -4.70
N CYS A 126 14.87 -11.73 -3.59
CA CYS A 126 14.83 -12.98 -2.82
C CYS A 126 13.81 -14.00 -3.35
N ARG A 127 13.03 -13.69 -4.39
CA ARG A 127 11.87 -14.48 -4.85
C ARG A 127 12.16 -15.96 -5.08
N ALA A 128 13.39 -16.27 -5.51
CA ALA A 128 13.82 -17.63 -5.84
C ALA A 128 13.71 -18.60 -4.66
N ASP A 129 14.06 -18.16 -3.43
CA ASP A 129 14.15 -19.03 -2.25
C ASP A 129 13.45 -18.48 -1.00
N TYR A 130 12.70 -17.38 -1.12
CA TYR A 130 11.87 -16.85 -0.02
C TYR A 130 10.81 -17.87 0.43
N ASP A 131 10.83 -18.20 1.73
CA ASP A 131 9.91 -19.12 2.40
C ASP A 131 9.66 -20.45 1.67
N ARG A 132 10.74 -21.09 1.18
CA ARG A 132 10.68 -22.39 0.47
C ARG A 132 10.91 -23.61 1.36
N GLY A 133 11.27 -23.40 2.62
CA GLY A 133 11.56 -24.46 3.57
C GLY A 133 12.46 -23.99 4.72
N PRO A 134 12.97 -24.92 5.55
CA PRO A 134 13.72 -24.58 6.76
C PRO A 134 15.13 -24.05 6.51
N ILE A 135 15.62 -24.11 5.27
CA ILE A 135 16.92 -23.58 4.85
C ILE A 135 16.66 -22.53 3.78
N SER A 136 17.06 -21.29 4.06
CA SER A 136 16.99 -20.19 3.10
C SER A 136 18.35 -19.94 2.45
N LYS A 137 18.37 -19.93 1.12
CA LYS A 137 19.55 -19.72 0.28
C LYS A 137 19.48 -18.34 -0.38
N TYR A 138 20.47 -17.53 -0.07
CA TYR A 138 20.57 -16.14 -0.51
C TYR A 138 21.27 -16.09 -1.88
N TYR A 139 20.58 -16.53 -2.93
CA TYR A 139 21.10 -16.60 -4.29
C TYR A 139 21.44 -15.23 -4.89
N GLU A 140 20.72 -14.21 -4.46
CA GLU A 140 20.95 -12.81 -4.84
C GLU A 140 22.28 -12.28 -4.32
N SER A 141 22.89 -12.93 -3.32
CA SER A 141 24.18 -12.57 -2.75
C SER A 141 24.20 -11.09 -2.33
N ILE A 142 25.12 -10.29 -2.87
CA ILE A 142 25.23 -8.85 -2.58
C ILE A 142 24.23 -7.98 -3.37
N TYR A 143 23.52 -8.56 -4.33
CA TYR A 143 22.54 -7.87 -5.17
C TYR A 143 21.18 -7.85 -4.48
N VAL A 144 21.07 -7.07 -3.41
CA VAL A 144 19.85 -6.92 -2.59
C VAL A 144 19.26 -5.52 -2.76
N GLY A 145 17.94 -5.44 -2.88
CA GLY A 145 17.21 -4.18 -3.07
C GLY A 145 17.66 -3.47 -4.33
N TYR A 146 17.96 -2.16 -4.26
CA TYR A 146 18.32 -1.37 -5.43
C TYR A 146 19.52 -1.94 -6.21
N ARG A 147 20.45 -2.64 -5.53
CA ARG A 147 21.60 -3.29 -6.19
C ARG A 147 21.20 -4.42 -7.14
N PHE A 148 20.05 -5.04 -6.90
CA PHE A 148 19.47 -6.03 -7.81
C PHE A 148 18.87 -5.37 -9.05
N TYR A 149 18.15 -4.26 -8.84
CA TYR A 149 17.39 -3.57 -9.89
C TYR A 149 18.27 -2.71 -10.80
N ASP A 150 19.34 -2.13 -10.27
CA ASP A 150 20.25 -1.24 -11.01
C ASP A 150 21.29 -2.00 -11.85
N LYS A 151 21.39 -3.32 -11.70
CA LYS A 151 22.39 -4.16 -12.36
C LYS A 151 22.03 -4.50 -13.81
#